data_AF-A0A3D4LJ01-F1
#
_entry.id   AF-A0A3D4LJ01-F1
#
_cell.length_a   1.000
_cell.length_b   1.000
_cell.length_c   1.000
_cell.angle_alpha   90.00
_cell.angle_beta   90.00
_cell.angle_gamma   90.00
#
_symmetry.space_group_name_H-M   'P 1'
#
loop_
_entity.id
_entity.type
_entity.pdbx_description
1 polymer ?
#
loop_
_entity_poly.entity_id
_entity_poly.type
_entity_poly.pdbx_seq_one_letter_code
_entity_poly.pdbx_strand_id
1 'polypeptide(L)'
;SWRGRNIWKRNALISIGNLDISSLFQNVKRELQNPSEMIKIYAAWSLLKLDRPRAEVLLYNNLKYEEDNVKNEYLKLLEKKL
;
A
#
# COMPACT_ATOMS: atom_id res chain seq x y z
N SER A 1 -6.67 -18.08 -14.07
CA SER A 1 -6.81 -18.30 -12.62
C SER A 1 -8.23 -17.99 -12.20
N TRP A 2 -8.78 -18.69 -11.21
CA TRP A 2 -10.23 -18.69 -10.95
C TRP A 2 -10.75 -17.49 -10.12
N ARG A 3 -9.87 -16.73 -9.44
CA ARG A 3 -10.23 -15.51 -8.67
C ARG A 3 -9.64 -14.20 -9.23
N GLY A 4 -9.02 -14.25 -10.42
CA GLY A 4 -8.45 -13.07 -11.07
C GLY A 4 -7.12 -12.58 -10.50
N ARG A 5 -6.55 -11.57 -11.17
CA ARG A 5 -5.18 -11.06 -10.93
C ARG A 5 -5.04 -10.25 -9.63
N ASN A 6 -6.10 -9.56 -9.21
CA ASN A 6 -6.04 -8.67 -8.03
C ASN A 6 -5.78 -9.45 -6.74
N ILE A 7 -6.29 -10.67 -6.62
CA ILE A 7 -6.01 -11.53 -5.46
C ILE A 7 -4.52 -11.85 -5.36
N TRP A 8 -3.88 -12.15 -6.50
CA TRP A 8 -2.45 -12.47 -6.52
C TRP A 8 -1.61 -11.24 -6.21
N LYS A 9 -1.98 -10.09 -6.78
CA LYS A 9 -1.27 -8.83 -6.54
C LYS A 9 -1.37 -8.39 -5.08
N ARG A 10 -2.56 -8.48 -4.48
CA ARG A 10 -2.74 -8.23 -3.04
C ARG A 10 -1.83 -9.14 -2.20
N ASN A 11 -1.85 -10.44 -2.46
CA ASN A 11 -1.04 -11.39 -1.71
C ASN A 11 0.47 -11.10 -1.89
N ALA A 12 0.90 -10.71 -3.09
CA ALA A 12 2.27 -10.30 -3.33
C ALA A 12 2.67 -9.07 -2.49
N LEU A 13 1.83 -8.04 -2.43
CA LEU A 13 2.07 -6.85 -1.59
C LEU A 13 2.19 -7.21 -0.10
N ILE A 14 1.31 -8.09 0.38
CA ILE A 14 1.38 -8.60 1.76
C ILE A 14 2.71 -9.32 1.99
N SER A 15 3.09 -10.24 1.10
CA SER A 15 4.33 -10.99 1.21
C SER A 15 5.57 -10.10 1.18
N ILE A 16 5.60 -9.07 0.33
CA ILE A 16 6.70 -8.10 0.24
C ILE A 16 6.92 -7.40 1.59
N GLY A 17 5.84 -6.88 2.20
CA GLY A 17 5.93 -6.21 3.50
C GLY A 17 6.29 -7.17 4.64
N ASN A 18 5.78 -8.41 4.62
CA ASN A 18 6.09 -9.41 5.65
C ASN A 18 7.53 -9.93 5.60
N LEU A 19 8.10 -10.04 4.40
CA LEU A 19 9.46 -10.57 4.17
C LEU A 19 10.51 -9.45 4.11
N ASP A 20 10.12 -8.21 4.40
CA ASP A 20 10.98 -7.03 4.36
C ASP A 20 11.80 -6.88 3.06
N ILE A 21 11.16 -7.11 1.91
CA ILE A 21 11.82 -7.05 0.60
C ILE A 21 11.94 -5.59 0.14
N SER A 22 12.76 -4.80 0.84
CA SER A 22 12.95 -3.36 0.63
C SER A 22 13.40 -2.99 -0.79
N SER A 23 14.07 -3.91 -1.49
CA SER A 23 14.44 -3.74 -2.91
C SER A 23 13.23 -3.53 -3.84
N LEU A 24 12.02 -3.92 -3.41
CA LEU A 24 10.78 -3.73 -4.16
C LEU A 24 10.01 -2.47 -3.76
N PHE A 25 10.54 -1.61 -2.89
CA PHE A 25 9.84 -0.41 -2.42
C PHE A 25 9.31 0.46 -3.58
N GLN A 26 10.10 0.70 -4.63
CA GLN A 26 9.66 1.49 -5.78
C GLN A 26 8.58 0.77 -6.62
N ASN A 27 8.58 -0.56 -6.64
CA ASN A 27 7.53 -1.34 -7.29
C ASN A 27 6.23 -1.22 -6.51
N VAL A 28 6.27 -1.36 -5.18
CA VAL A 28 5.11 -1.17 -4.30
C VAL A 28 4.59 0.26 -4.39
N LYS A 29 5.46 1.27 -4.39
CA LYS A 29 5.08 2.69 -4.52
C LYS A 29 4.23 2.96 -5.76
N ARG A 30 4.56 2.33 -6.89
CA ARG A 30 3.79 2.49 -8.14
C ARG A 30 2.36 1.95 -8.01
N GLU A 31 2.11 0.99 -7.12
CA GLU A 31 0.78 0.42 -6.90
C GLU A 31 -0.15 1.34 -6.09
N LEU A 32 0.35 2.45 -5.52
CA LEU A 32 -0.52 3.51 -4.98
C LEU A 32 -1.38 4.17 -6.07
N GLN A 33 -0.99 4.07 -7.34
CA GLN A 33 -1.76 4.58 -8.49
C GLN A 33 -2.63 3.49 -9.15
N ASN A 34 -2.79 2.33 -8.50
CA ASN A 34 -3.57 1.23 -9.09
C ASN A 34 -5.06 1.59 -9.16
N PRO A 35 -5.80 1.23 -10.24
CA PRO A 35 -7.23 1.51 -10.32
C PRO A 35 -8.08 0.80 -9.26
N SER A 36 -7.56 -0.28 -8.64
CA SER A 36 -8.23 -0.97 -7.55
C SER A 36 -7.88 -0.32 -6.21
N GLU A 37 -8.87 0.24 -5.53
CA GLU A 37 -8.77 0.80 -4.18
C GLU A 37 -8.12 -0.18 -3.20
N MET A 38 -8.54 -1.45 -3.24
CA MET A 38 -7.97 -2.49 -2.39
C MET A 38 -6.46 -2.65 -2.62
N ILE A 39 -6.00 -2.60 -3.87
CA ILE A 39 -4.57 -2.70 -4.17
C ILE A 39 -3.80 -1.48 -3.65
N LYS A 40 -4.37 -0.27 -3.77
CA LYS A 40 -3.78 0.95 -3.19
C LYS A 40 -3.59 0.82 -1.67
N ILE A 41 -4.61 0.34 -0.96
CA ILE A 41 -4.58 0.14 0.50
C ILE A 41 -3.48 -0.85 0.91
N TYR A 42 -3.37 -1.99 0.22
CA TYR A 42 -2.32 -2.97 0.52
C TYR A 42 -0.91 -2.49 0.12
N ALA A 43 -0.80 -1.65 -0.91
CA ALA A 43 0.46 -1.00 -1.25
C ALA A 43 0.89 -0.04 -0.13
N ALA A 44 -0.02 0.78 0.39
CA ALA A 44 0.24 1.66 1.52
C ALA A 44 0.68 0.89 2.78
N TRP A 45 -0.05 -0.18 3.14
CA TRP A 45 0.34 -1.05 4.26
C TRP A 45 1.74 -1.64 4.06
N SER A 46 2.05 -2.13 2.85
CA SER A 46 3.35 -2.72 2.55
C SER A 46 4.48 -1.69 2.62
N LEU A 47 4.26 -0.45 2.13
CA LEU A 47 5.28 0.62 2.22
C LEU A 47 5.55 1.00 3.67
N LEU A 48 4.50 1.13 4.49
CA LEU A 48 4.66 1.44 5.92
C LEU A 48 5.39 0.34 6.69
N LYS A 49 5.27 -0.92 6.25
CA LYS A 49 6.04 -2.04 6.79
C LYS A 49 7.51 -2.00 6.38
N LEU A 50 7.82 -1.63 5.13
CA LEU A 50 9.19 -1.59 4.62
C LEU A 50 9.99 -0.37 5.11
N ASP A 51 9.38 0.82 5.11
CA ASP A 51 10.03 2.08 5.50
C ASP A 51 8.96 3.08 5.90
N ARG A 52 8.60 3.07 7.19
CA ARG A 52 7.53 3.91 7.74
C ARG A 52 7.80 5.41 7.52
N PRO A 53 8.93 6.00 7.93
CA PRO A 53 9.14 7.45 7.78
C PRO A 53 8.97 7.91 6.32
N ARG A 54 9.51 7.15 5.37
CA ARG A 54 9.38 7.48 3.96
C ARG A 54 7.95 7.27 3.45
N ALA A 55 7.29 6.20 3.87
CA ALA A 55 5.93 5.90 3.48
C ALA A 55 4.92 6.92 4.01
N GLU A 56 5.08 7.40 5.26
CA GLU A 56 4.21 8.43 5.85
C GLU A 56 4.17 9.70 4.98
N VAL A 57 5.35 10.21 4.58
CA VAL A 57 5.46 11.37 3.68
C VAL A 57 4.74 11.11 2.35
N LEU A 58 4.88 9.92 1.77
CA LEU A 58 4.21 9.56 0.52
C LEU A 58 2.69 9.52 0.68
N LEU A 59 2.19 8.88 1.74
CA LEU A 59 0.76 8.74 1.97
C LEU A 59 0.09 10.08 2.26
N TYR A 60 0.69 10.94 3.10
CA TYR A 60 0.19 12.29 3.34
C TYR A 60 0.08 13.13 2.05
N ASN A 61 1.09 13.04 1.17
CA ASN A 61 1.05 13.73 -0.12
C ASN A 61 -0.03 13.18 -1.07
N ASN A 62 -0.35 11.89 -0.97
CA ASN A 62 -1.39 11.25 -1.77
C ASN A 62 -2.82 11.53 -1.29
N LEU A 63 -3.06 11.79 0.00
CA LEU A 63 -4.41 11.91 0.58
C LEU A 63 -5.36 12.86 -0.17
N LYS A 64 -4.82 13.93 -0.79
CA LYS A 64 -5.62 14.93 -1.51
C LYS A 64 -6.12 14.48 -2.89
N TYR A 65 -5.61 13.36 -3.40
CA TYR A 65 -5.95 12.81 -4.71
C TYR A 65 -6.74 11.49 -4.63
N GLU A 66 -6.96 10.98 -3.42
CA GLU A 66 -7.63 9.70 -3.20
C GLU A 66 -9.10 9.88 -2.86
N GLU A 67 -9.90 8.90 -3.27
CA GLU A 67 -11.30 8.78 -2.84
C GLU A 67 -11.39 8.57 -1.32
N ASP A 68 -12.52 8.99 -0.73
CA ASP A 68 -12.73 8.97 0.72
C ASP A 68 -12.49 7.60 1.36
N ASN A 69 -12.85 6.51 0.67
CA ASN A 69 -12.62 5.14 1.15
C ASN A 69 -11.11 4.85 1.34
N VAL A 70 -10.29 5.12 0.33
CA VAL A 70 -8.84 4.89 0.37
C VAL A 70 -8.19 5.84 1.38
N LYS A 71 -8.61 7.10 1.39
CA LYS A 71 -8.12 8.12 2.32
C LYS A 71 -8.33 7.71 3.78
N ASN A 72 -9.53 7.25 4.13
CA ASN A 72 -9.85 6.80 5.48
C ASN A 72 -8.99 5.59 5.90
N GLU A 73 -8.75 4.65 4.98
CA GLU A 73 -7.87 3.50 5.26
C GLU A 73 -6.40 3.91 5.41
N TYR A 74 -5.90 4.86 4.62
CA TYR A 74 -4.55 5.39 4.82
C TYR A 74 -4.38 6.02 6.21
N LEU A 75 -5.35 6.83 6.65
CA LEU A 75 -5.29 7.46 7.97
C LEU A 75 -5.25 6.42 9.10
N LYS A 76 -6.10 5.39 9.04
CA LYS A 76 -6.06 4.26 9.99
C LYS A 76 -4.70 3.56 10.02
N LEU A 77 -4.08 3.37 8.85
CA LEU A 77 -2.76 2.73 8.75
C LEU A 77 -1.64 3.59 9.35
N LEU A 78 -1.71 4.91 9.16
CA LEU A 78 -0.74 5.87 9.69
C LEU A 78 -0.76 5.91 11.22
N GLU A 79 -1.95 5.87 11.82
CA GLU A 79 -2.16 5.84 13.28
C GLU A 79 -1.69 4.53 13.94
N LYS A 80 -1.75 3.41 13.21
CA LYS A 80 -1.41 2.10 13.73
C LYS A 80 0.09 1.95 13.93
N LYS A 81 0.55 1.43 15.07
CA LYS A 81 1.93 0.92 15.21
C LYS A 81 2.01 -0.45 14.54
N LEU A 82 2.52 -0.46 13.30
CA LEU A 82 2.68 -1.66 12.47
C LEU A 82 3.92 -2.44 12.84
#